data_AF-A0A7V8F9G4-F1
#
_entry.id   AF-A0A7V8F9G4-F1
#
_cell.length_a   1.000
_cell.length_b   1.000
_cell.length_c   1.000
_cell.angle_alpha   90.00
_cell.angle_beta   90.00
_cell.angle_gamma   90.00
#
_symmetry.space_group_name_H-M   'P 1'
#
loop_
_entity.id
_entity.type
_entity.pdbx_description
1 polymer ?
#
loop_
_entity_poly.entity_id
_entity_poly.type
_entity_poly.pdbx_seq_one_letter_code
_entity_poly.pdbx_strand_id
1 'polypeptide(L)'
;MGGWLVRGLVAAVVIQAIGIGILSVKVHQDGVPPAYHTYSQVPTSPTPPGAIHVIPDAGMKVSEWNALVHAMRLEVVGGPNDVGAYTVVPVAGASARADVLQRLRSAQGIRMAEPVADIH
;
A
#
# COMPACT_ATOMS: atom_id res chain seq x y z
N MET A 1 50.55 2.20 -31.40
CA MET A 1 49.75 1.84 -30.21
C MET A 1 48.28 2.35 -30.23
N GLY A 2 47.68 2.70 -31.38
CA GLY A 2 46.34 3.32 -31.41
C GLY A 2 45.14 2.36 -31.42
N GLY A 3 45.27 1.19 -32.06
CA GLY A 3 44.13 0.28 -32.28
C GLY A 3 43.53 -0.35 -31.01
N TRP A 4 44.35 -0.58 -29.98
CA TRP A 4 43.89 -1.14 -28.70
C TRP A 4 43.10 -0.12 -27.88
N LEU A 5 43.47 1.16 -27.94
CA LEU A 5 42.73 2.24 -27.29
C LEU A 5 41.36 2.43 -27.93
N VAL A 6 41.30 2.47 -29.27
CA VAL A 6 40.04 2.60 -30.01
C VAL A 6 39.12 1.42 -29.73
N ARG A 7 39.67 0.19 -29.69
CA ARG A 7 38.88 -1.01 -29.40
C ARG A 7 38.36 -1.04 -27.96
N GLY A 8 39.14 -0.53 -27.01
CA GLY A 8 38.71 -0.36 -25.62
C GLY A 8 37.59 0.68 -25.47
N LEU A 9 37.69 1.81 -26.16
CA LEU A 9 36.66 2.85 -26.15
C LEU A 9 35.34 2.34 -26.76
N VAL A 10 35.39 1.62 -27.88
CA VAL A 10 34.20 1.01 -28.49
C VAL A 10 33.53 0.02 -27.53
N ALA A 11 34.30 -0.84 -26.87
CA ALA A 11 33.76 -1.78 -25.90
C ALA A 11 33.06 -1.06 -24.72
N ALA A 12 33.66 0.01 -24.19
CA ALA A 12 33.08 0.80 -23.10
C ALA A 12 31.75 1.47 -23.49
N VAL A 13 31.66 2.00 -24.72
CA VAL A 13 30.43 2.63 -25.23
C VAL A 13 29.30 1.61 -25.39
N VAL A 14 29.61 0.41 -25.90
CA VAL A 14 28.62 -0.67 -26.01
C VAL A 14 28.08 -1.08 -24.63
N ILE A 15 28.97 -1.23 -23.64
CA ILE A 15 28.57 -1.57 -22.26
C ILE A 15 27.69 -0.45 -21.66
N GLN A 16 28.03 0.82 -21.88
CA GLN A 16 27.20 1.94 -21.40
C GLN A 16 25.81 1.95 -22.04
N ALA A 17 25.73 1.77 -23.37
CA ALA A 17 24.45 1.74 -24.08
C ALA A 17 23.54 0.61 -23.56
N ILE A 18 24.11 -0.56 -23.29
CA ILE A 18 23.37 -1.68 -22.67
C ILE A 18 22.90 -1.31 -21.26
N GLY A 19 23.76 -0.70 -20.44
CA GLY A 19 23.41 -0.27 -19.08
C GLY A 19 22.27 0.75 -19.05
N ILE A 20 22.29 1.74 -19.93
CA ILE A 20 21.24 2.77 -20.05
C ILE A 20 19.91 2.16 -20.54
N GLY A 21 19.97 1.18 -21.45
CA GLY A 21 18.80 0.45 -21.92
C GLY A 21 18.10 -0.32 -20.79
N ILE A 22 18.87 -1.04 -19.96
CA ILE A 22 18.34 -1.79 -18.82
C ILE A 22 17.76 -0.85 -17.76
N LEU A 23 18.44 0.25 -17.45
CA LEU A 23 17.96 1.22 -16.46
C LEU A 23 16.68 1.92 -16.93
N SER A 24 16.59 2.26 -18.22
CA SER A 24 15.38 2.85 -18.82
C SER A 24 14.16 1.93 -18.71
N VAL A 25 14.33 0.62 -18.95
CA VAL A 25 13.24 -0.36 -18.78
C VAL A 25 12.79 -0.44 -17.33
N LYS A 26 13.73 -0.47 -16.38
CA LYS A 26 13.40 -0.50 -14.95
C LYS A 26 12.66 0.75 -14.50
N VAL A 27 13.11 1.93 -14.92
CA VAL A 27 12.44 3.22 -14.62
C VAL A 27 11.04 3.28 -15.21
N HIS A 28 10.81 2.69 -16.39
CA HIS A 28 9.48 2.59 -16.98
C HIS A 28 8.57 1.61 -16.22
N GLN A 29 9.14 0.53 -15.66
CA GLN A 29 8.41 -0.44 -14.84
C GLN A 29 8.03 0.13 -13.47
N ASP A 30 8.85 1.02 -12.91
CA ASP A 30 8.54 1.79 -11.70
C ASP A 30 7.59 2.98 -11.97
N GLY A 31 7.17 3.17 -13.23
CA GLY A 31 6.34 4.27 -13.73
C GLY A 31 4.86 4.21 -13.34
N VAL A 32 4.52 3.62 -12.19
CA VAL A 32 3.21 3.91 -11.58
C VAL A 32 3.30 5.34 -11.07
N PRO A 33 2.58 6.30 -11.68
CA PRO A 33 2.59 7.65 -11.15
C PRO A 33 2.13 7.59 -9.69
N PRO A 34 2.88 8.16 -8.74
CA PRO A 34 2.42 8.26 -7.36
C PRO A 34 1.00 8.83 -7.39
N ALA A 35 0.07 8.07 -6.80
CA ALA A 35 -1.32 8.45 -6.74
C ALA A 35 -1.46 9.60 -5.73
N TYR A 36 -1.06 10.80 -6.15
CA TYR A 36 -1.22 12.02 -5.38
C TYR A 36 -2.69 12.39 -5.38
N HIS A 37 -3.40 11.92 -4.37
CA HIS A 37 -4.78 12.29 -4.13
C HIS A 37 -4.83 13.67 -3.47
N THR A 38 -5.42 14.64 -4.17
CA THR A 38 -5.79 15.93 -3.55
C THR A 38 -7.10 15.75 -2.77
N TYR A 39 -7.33 16.53 -1.71
CA TYR A 39 -8.55 16.44 -0.89
C TYR A 39 -9.87 16.61 -1.67
N SER A 40 -9.83 17.17 -2.88
CA SER A 40 -10.99 17.33 -3.77
C SER A 40 -11.20 16.14 -4.72
N GLN A 41 -10.29 15.16 -4.73
CA GLN A 41 -10.37 14.04 -5.66
C GLN A 41 -11.37 13.01 -5.13
N VAL A 42 -12.49 12.91 -5.85
CA VAL A 42 -13.50 11.89 -5.59
C VAL A 42 -12.87 10.51 -5.82
N PRO A 43 -12.89 9.61 -4.81
CA PRO A 43 -12.39 8.25 -4.95
C PRO A 43 -13.06 7.55 -6.13
N THR A 44 -12.27 6.97 -7.04
CA THR A 44 -12.76 6.30 -8.25
C THR A 44 -13.34 4.91 -7.99
N SER A 45 -13.21 4.39 -6.77
CA SER A 45 -13.88 3.16 -6.34
C SER A 45 -14.81 3.44 -5.16
N PRO A 46 -16.07 2.99 -5.22
CA PRO A 46 -16.98 3.12 -4.10
C PRO A 46 -16.41 2.39 -2.89
N THR A 47 -16.13 3.15 -1.83
CA THR A 47 -15.71 2.58 -0.56
C THR A 47 -16.92 1.88 0.06
N PRO A 48 -16.80 0.62 0.52
CA PRO A 48 -17.91 -0.04 1.18
C PRO A 48 -18.40 0.76 2.40
N PRO A 49 -19.72 0.85 2.61
CA PRO A 49 -20.27 1.57 3.74
C PRO A 49 -19.72 1.00 5.05
N GLY A 50 -19.23 1.88 5.91
CA GLY A 50 -18.63 1.48 7.19
C GLY A 50 -17.17 1.04 7.14
N ALA A 51 -16.46 1.22 6.01
CA ALA A 51 -15.04 0.89 5.92
C ALA A 51 -14.16 1.65 6.93
N ILE A 52 -13.14 0.99 7.42
CA ILE A 52 -12.18 1.51 8.41
C ILE A 52 -10.77 1.22 7.88
N HIS A 53 -9.91 2.23 7.86
CA HIS A 53 -8.48 2.05 7.64
C HIS A 53 -7.80 1.74 8.96
N VAL A 54 -7.09 0.62 9.01
CA VAL A 54 -6.40 0.12 10.20
C VAL A 54 -4.94 -0.11 9.88
N ILE A 55 -4.05 0.46 10.70
CA ILE A 55 -2.60 0.27 10.59
C ILE A 55 -2.17 -0.63 11.75
N PRO A 56 -1.80 -1.90 11.47
CA PRO A 56 -1.18 -2.78 12.46
C PRO A 56 0.22 -2.27 12.82
N ASP A 57 0.71 -2.63 14.00
CA ASP A 57 2.11 -2.44 14.33
C ASP A 57 3.02 -3.24 13.40
N ALA A 58 4.18 -2.67 13.05
CA ALA A 58 5.10 -3.26 12.08
C ALA A 58 5.62 -4.66 12.47
N GLY A 59 5.58 -4.99 13.76
CA GLY A 59 5.97 -6.31 14.29
C GLY A 59 4.81 -7.29 14.48
N MET A 60 3.57 -6.90 14.19
CA MET A 60 2.39 -7.75 14.39
C MET A 60 2.44 -8.93 13.43
N LYS A 61 2.23 -10.14 13.94
CA LYS A 61 2.19 -11.33 13.08
C LYS A 61 0.87 -11.36 12.31
N VAL A 62 0.92 -11.84 11.07
CA VAL A 62 -0.27 -12.03 10.22
C VAL A 62 -1.33 -12.90 10.91
N SER A 63 -0.92 -13.90 11.68
CA SER A 63 -1.83 -14.75 12.47
C SER A 63 -2.56 -13.98 13.58
N GLU A 64 -1.85 -13.06 14.25
CA GLU A 64 -2.41 -12.22 15.32
C GLU A 64 -3.37 -11.18 14.71
N TRP A 65 -2.98 -10.58 13.58
CA TRP A 65 -3.84 -9.70 12.80
C TRP A 65 -5.13 -10.41 12.38
N ASN A 66 -5.02 -11.61 11.80
CA ASN A 66 -6.20 -12.35 11.34
C ASN A 66 -7.13 -12.74 12.50
N ALA A 67 -6.56 -13.16 13.64
CA ALA A 67 -7.32 -13.46 14.85
C ALA A 67 -8.06 -12.22 15.37
N LEU A 68 -7.40 -11.05 15.37
CA LEU A 68 -7.99 -9.78 15.79
C LEU A 68 -9.16 -9.36 14.88
N VAL A 69 -8.96 -9.40 13.56
CA VAL A 69 -10.00 -9.08 12.56
C VAL A 69 -11.21 -9.98 12.72
N HIS A 70 -11.01 -11.30 12.83
CA HIS A 70 -12.10 -12.25 13.03
C HIS A 70 -12.81 -12.07 14.37
N ALA A 71 -12.08 -11.84 15.47
CA ALA A 71 -12.66 -11.62 16.80
C ALA A 71 -13.58 -10.40 16.83
N MET A 72 -13.24 -9.35 16.07
CA MET A 72 -14.07 -8.14 15.95
C MET A 72 -15.12 -8.22 14.85
N ARG A 73 -15.31 -9.39 14.22
CA ARG A 73 -16.28 -9.60 13.13
C ARG A 73 -16.07 -8.61 11.99
N LEU A 74 -14.80 -8.42 11.63
CA LEU A 74 -14.36 -7.58 10.53
C LEU A 74 -13.91 -8.45 9.36
N GLU A 75 -13.96 -7.89 8.17
CA GLU A 75 -13.46 -8.50 6.93
C GLU A 75 -12.47 -7.55 6.27
N VAL A 76 -11.31 -8.06 5.85
CA VAL A 76 -10.32 -7.28 5.10
C VAL A 76 -10.75 -7.23 3.65
N VAL A 77 -11.03 -6.02 3.15
CA VAL A 77 -11.47 -5.78 1.76
C VAL A 77 -10.39 -5.07 0.93
N GLY A 78 -9.29 -4.64 1.54
CA GLY A 78 -8.17 -4.02 0.86
C GLY A 78 -6.93 -3.86 1.73
N GLY A 79 -5.79 -3.57 1.08
CA GLY A 79 -4.51 -3.29 1.72
C GLY A 79 -3.47 -4.41 1.61
N PRO A 80 -2.25 -4.19 2.14
CA PRO A 80 -1.78 -2.93 2.70
C PRO A 80 -1.55 -1.88 1.61
N ASN A 81 -2.02 -0.65 1.82
CA ASN A 81 -1.72 0.47 0.92
C ASN A 81 -0.30 1.02 1.18
N ASP A 82 0.09 2.09 0.48
CA ASP A 82 1.44 2.68 0.57
C ASP A 82 1.85 3.15 1.98
N VAL A 83 0.89 3.35 2.89
CA VAL A 83 1.13 3.72 4.29
C VAL A 83 0.98 2.54 5.27
N GLY A 84 0.81 1.31 4.75
CA GLY A 84 0.66 0.09 5.54
C GLY A 84 -0.73 -0.12 6.14
N ALA A 85 -1.75 0.62 5.68
CA ALA A 85 -3.11 0.48 6.17
C ALA A 85 -3.88 -0.61 5.43
N TYR A 86 -4.62 -1.40 6.18
CA TYR A 86 -5.63 -2.34 5.69
C TYR A 86 -7.01 -1.71 5.77
N THR A 87 -7.82 -1.90 4.74
CA THR A 87 -9.22 -1.51 4.72
C THR A 87 -10.05 -2.68 5.21
N VAL A 88 -10.76 -2.49 6.32
CA VAL A 88 -11.65 -3.49 6.90
C VAL A 88 -13.09 -2.99 6.97
N VAL A 89 -14.05 -3.89 6.82
CA VAL A 89 -15.48 -3.61 6.93
C VAL A 89 -16.11 -4.47 8.01
N PRO A 90 -17.11 -3.96 8.75
CA PRO A 90 -17.89 -4.79 9.66
C PRO A 90 -18.73 -5.80 8.88
N VAL A 91 -18.71 -7.07 9.29
CA VAL A 91 -19.62 -8.08 8.76
C VAL A 91 -21.05 -7.74 9.18
N ALA A 92 -22.05 -8.05 8.35
CA ALA A 92 -23.46 -7.79 8.64
C ALA A 92 -23.86 -8.27 10.06
N GLY A 93 -24.48 -7.38 10.84
CA GLY A 93 -24.84 -7.63 12.25
C GLY A 93 -23.72 -7.36 13.27
N ALA A 94 -22.59 -6.79 12.87
CA ALA A 94 -21.57 -6.28 13.78
C ALA A 94 -22.08 -5.05 14.57
N SER A 95 -21.43 -4.78 15.71
CA SER A 95 -21.73 -3.62 16.56
C SER A 95 -21.61 -2.30 15.79
N ALA A 96 -22.17 -1.21 16.34
CA ALA A 96 -22.10 0.09 15.71
C ALA A 96 -20.66 0.47 15.36
N ARG A 97 -20.46 1.11 14.19
CA ARG A 97 -19.14 1.49 13.66
C ARG A 97 -18.27 2.20 14.68
N ALA A 98 -18.87 3.05 15.52
CA ALA A 98 -18.18 3.76 16.59
C ALA A 98 -17.59 2.82 17.66
N ASP A 99 -18.33 1.78 18.07
CA ASP A 99 -17.87 0.79 19.06
C ASP A 99 -16.74 -0.08 18.51
N VAL A 100 -16.81 -0.41 17.21
CA VAL A 100 -15.76 -1.13 16.50
C VAL A 100 -14.50 -0.28 16.40
N LEU A 101 -14.63 0.99 16.00
CA LEU A 101 -13.52 1.94 15.96
C LEU A 101 -12.85 2.12 17.32
N GLN A 102 -13.63 2.26 18.38
CA GLN A 102 -13.09 2.42 19.73
C GLN A 102 -12.34 1.17 20.18
N ARG A 103 -12.87 -0.02 19.90
CA ARG A 103 -12.19 -1.28 20.21
C ARG A 103 -10.88 -1.44 19.43
N LEU A 104 -10.87 -1.12 18.14
CA LEU A 104 -9.65 -1.11 17.31
C LEU A 104 -8.58 -0.17 17.87
N ARG A 105 -8.96 1.04 18.30
CA ARG A 105 -8.01 2.02 18.89
C ARG A 105 -7.46 1.57 20.25
N SER A 106 -8.22 0.75 20.97
CA SER A 106 -7.77 0.17 22.24
C SER A 106 -7.03 -1.16 22.08
N ALA A 107 -7.03 -1.75 20.88
CA ALA A 107 -6.47 -3.07 20.67
C ALA A 107 -4.93 -2.99 20.64
N GLN A 108 -4.27 -3.91 21.35
CA GLN A 108 -2.82 -4.02 21.28
C GLN A 108 -2.38 -4.46 19.87
N GLY A 109 -1.29 -3.87 19.38
CA GLY A 109 -0.79 -4.13 18.04
C GLY A 109 -1.49 -3.33 16.93
N ILE A 110 -2.38 -2.39 17.29
CA ILE A 110 -2.97 -1.44 16.35
C ILE A 110 -2.41 -0.06 16.63
N ARG A 111 -1.74 0.52 15.64
CA ARG A 111 -1.19 1.87 15.73
C ARG A 111 -2.24 2.93 15.46
N MET A 112 -3.15 2.67 14.53
CA MET A 112 -4.11 3.65 14.06
C MET A 112 -5.36 2.97 13.48
N ALA A 113 -6.52 3.55 13.75
CA ALA A 113 -7.79 3.12 13.18
C ALA A 113 -8.70 4.33 12.90
N GLU A 114 -8.97 4.55 11.62
CA GLU A 114 -9.73 5.71 11.13
C GLU A 114 -10.92 5.30 10.26
N PRO A 115 -12.07 5.98 10.42
CA PRO A 115 -13.19 5.79 9.50
C PRO A 115 -12.82 6.33 8.12
N VAL A 116 -13.11 5.56 7.06
CA VAL A 116 -13.12 6.11 5.71
C VAL A 116 -14.35 7.01 5.55
N ALA A 117 -14.15 8.23 5.04
CA ALA A 117 -15.23 9.18 4.82
C ALA A 117 -16.26 8.56 3.85
N ASP A 118 -17.53 8.62 4.26
CA ASP A 118 -18.64 8.27 3.38
C ASP A 118 -18.89 9.49 2.50
N ILE A 119 -18.60 9.39 1.21
CA ILE A 119 -19.00 10.40 0.24
C ILE A 119 -20.49 10.16 -0.07
N HIS A 120 -21.35 10.88 0.64
CA HIS A 120 -22.78 11.01 0.33
C HIS A 120 -22.99 11.84 -0.94
#